data_AF-A0A944GZ15-F1
#
_entry.id   AF-A0A944GZ15-F1
#
_cell.length_a   1.000
_cell.length_b   1.000
_cell.length_c   1.000
_cell.angle_alpha   90.00
_cell.angle_beta   90.00
_cell.angle_gamma   90.00
#
_symmetry.space_group_name_H-M   'P 1'
#
loop_
_entity.id
_entity.type
_entity.pdbx_description
1 polymer ?
#
loop_
_entity_poly.entity_id
_entity_poly.type
_entity_poly.pdbx_seq_one_letter_code
_entity_poly.pdbx_strand_id
1 'polypeptide(L)'
;MKLSQILPLVIVGGALATSLVAWEKPAQAIQVFNFSFDNTNGPVNGTVSGTLDLPNGNGTFAATSLKINSAPAALGYTQPVDVFSYFPNVFNNSFTVSSGTITASSFAADNGQPYNSPNFVGFALNYVPGIFGTLLSNNPGVTATSGVQDMFSTTLTYSPATPVPFDTTPGAMLLTIPVLALMYRWKQSRSRIALRTTEKPAVTVS
;
A
#
# COMPACT_ATOMS: atom_id res chain seq x y z
N MET A 1 69.25 -25.10 -29.95
CA MET A 1 68.48 -26.21 -29.38
C MET A 1 67.25 -25.65 -28.68
N LYS A 2 66.09 -26.31 -28.82
CA LYS A 2 64.80 -25.94 -28.22
C LYS A 2 64.76 -26.21 -26.70
N LEU A 3 63.98 -25.39 -25.98
CA LEU A 3 62.94 -25.68 -24.96
C LEU A 3 62.89 -24.48 -23.97
N SER A 4 61.94 -23.55 -24.05
CA SER A 4 60.55 -23.53 -23.51
C SER A 4 60.44 -23.47 -21.98
N GLN A 5 59.77 -22.42 -21.48
CA GLN A 5 58.91 -22.29 -20.26
C GLN A 5 59.12 -20.89 -19.60
N ILE A 6 58.18 -20.10 -19.07
CA ILE A 6 56.71 -20.04 -18.89
C ILE A 6 56.40 -18.54 -18.62
N LEU A 7 55.32 -17.96 -19.17
CA LEU A 7 54.77 -16.61 -18.88
C LEU A 7 53.84 -16.66 -17.62
N PRO A 8 53.14 -15.58 -17.22
CA PRO A 8 53.53 -14.32 -16.53
C PRO A 8 52.71 -14.15 -15.23
N LEU A 9 52.88 -13.07 -14.43
CA LEU A 9 51.71 -12.44 -13.78
C LEU A 9 52.00 -11.02 -13.29
N VAL A 10 51.45 -10.06 -14.02
CA VAL A 10 51.29 -8.67 -13.59
C VAL A 10 50.09 -8.62 -12.63
N ILE A 11 50.32 -8.28 -11.37
CA ILE A 11 49.25 -7.92 -10.44
C ILE A 11 48.97 -6.43 -10.63
N VAL A 12 48.08 -6.08 -11.57
CA VAL A 12 47.41 -4.77 -11.53
C VAL A 12 46.29 -4.91 -10.52
N GLY A 13 46.48 -4.30 -9.34
CA GLY A 13 45.44 -4.18 -8.33
C GLY A 13 44.29 -3.30 -8.84
N GLY A 14 43.34 -3.91 -9.54
CA GLY A 14 42.05 -3.31 -9.85
C GLY A 14 41.17 -3.34 -8.60
N ALA A 15 40.99 -2.19 -7.96
CA ALA A 15 39.95 -2.02 -6.96
C ALA A 15 38.59 -2.16 -7.66
N LEU A 16 37.93 -3.30 -7.48
CA LEU A 16 36.53 -3.47 -7.82
C LEU A 16 35.71 -2.72 -6.77
N ALA A 17 35.37 -1.47 -7.06
CA ALA A 17 34.30 -0.78 -6.37
C ALA A 17 32.97 -1.45 -6.77
N THR A 18 32.57 -2.49 -6.04
CA THR A 18 31.19 -2.97 -6.09
C THR A 18 30.32 -1.92 -5.42
N SER A 19 29.77 -1.01 -6.21
CA SER A 19 28.66 -0.17 -5.74
C SER A 19 27.52 -1.11 -5.39
N LEU A 20 27.31 -1.32 -4.09
CA LEU A 20 26.09 -1.91 -3.58
C LEU A 20 24.98 -0.91 -3.90
N VAL A 21 24.30 -1.10 -5.03
CA VAL A 21 23.07 -0.39 -5.31
C VAL A 21 22.07 -0.95 -4.31
N ALA A 22 21.91 -0.27 -3.18
CA ALA A 22 20.80 -0.50 -2.30
C ALA A 22 19.55 -0.33 -3.15
N TRP A 23 18.87 -1.43 -3.45
CA TRP A 23 17.53 -1.38 -4.01
C TRP A 23 16.65 -0.82 -2.90
N GLU A 24 16.62 0.51 -2.76
CA GLU A 24 15.61 1.16 -1.95
C GLU A 24 14.28 0.75 -2.57
N LYS A 25 13.53 -0.09 -1.85
CA LYS A 25 12.15 -0.39 -2.21
C LYS A 25 11.48 0.98 -2.36
N PRO A 26 10.90 1.30 -3.54
CA PRO A 26 10.24 2.59 -3.70
C PRO A 26 9.25 2.72 -2.56
N ALA A 27 9.29 3.85 -1.86
CA ALA A 27 8.36 4.15 -0.78
C ALA A 27 6.95 3.94 -1.35
N GLN A 28 6.28 2.87 -0.91
CA GLN A 28 4.93 2.61 -1.39
C GLN A 28 4.07 3.76 -0.89
N ALA A 29 3.40 4.45 -1.82
CA ALA A 29 2.48 5.51 -1.46
C ALA A 29 1.48 4.97 -0.42
N ILE A 30 1.08 5.81 0.53
CA ILE A 30 0.08 5.43 1.53
C ILE A 30 -1.30 5.79 0.99
N GLN A 31 -2.23 4.85 1.04
CA GLN A 31 -3.64 5.08 0.78
C GLN A 31 -4.40 5.22 2.11
N VAL A 32 -5.12 6.34 2.25
CA VAL A 32 -5.92 6.64 3.44
C VAL A 32 -7.38 6.26 3.19
N PHE A 33 -7.95 5.49 4.10
CA PHE A 33 -9.36 5.12 4.10
C PHE A 33 -10.06 5.69 5.33
N ASN A 34 -11.24 6.25 5.14
CA ASN A 34 -12.18 6.49 6.22
C ASN A 34 -12.92 5.20 6.53
N PHE A 35 -13.19 4.95 7.81
CA PHE A 35 -14.14 3.94 8.25
C PHE A 35 -15.25 4.59 9.07
N SER A 36 -16.44 3.99 9.03
CA SER A 36 -17.57 4.41 9.87
C SER A 36 -18.46 3.21 10.16
N PHE A 37 -18.98 3.13 11.38
CA PHE A 37 -20.03 2.17 11.75
C PHE A 37 -20.95 2.78 12.80
N ASP A 38 -22.20 2.32 12.79
CA ASP A 38 -23.24 2.76 13.71
C ASP A 38 -23.51 1.71 14.77
N ASN A 39 -24.02 2.18 15.91
CA ASN A 39 -24.53 1.27 16.92
C ASN A 39 -25.80 0.55 16.43
N THR A 40 -25.78 -0.77 16.37
CA THR A 40 -26.96 -1.62 16.12
C THR A 40 -27.30 -2.54 17.29
N ASN A 41 -26.31 -2.86 18.14
CA ASN A 41 -26.46 -3.83 19.23
C ASN A 41 -26.00 -3.33 20.62
N GLY A 42 -25.17 -2.30 20.66
CA GLY A 42 -24.56 -1.80 21.89
C GLY A 42 -25.48 -0.87 22.70
N PRO A 43 -25.13 -0.59 23.96
CA PRO A 43 -25.89 0.32 24.82
C PRO A 43 -25.64 1.80 24.52
N VAL A 44 -24.55 2.13 23.82
CA VAL A 44 -24.20 3.52 23.51
C VAL A 44 -24.58 3.81 22.07
N ASN A 45 -25.65 4.59 21.89
CA ASN A 45 -26.10 5.03 20.59
C ASN A 45 -25.14 6.06 19.97
N GLY A 46 -24.96 5.94 18.66
CA GLY A 46 -24.22 6.89 17.84
C GLY A 46 -23.28 6.18 16.86
N THR A 47 -22.51 7.00 16.16
CA THR A 47 -21.59 6.58 15.09
C THR A 47 -20.16 6.67 15.58
N VAL A 48 -19.34 5.69 15.23
CA VAL A 48 -17.88 5.75 15.36
C VAL A 48 -17.30 5.90 13.97
N SER A 49 -16.42 6.88 13.81
CA SER A 49 -15.73 7.11 12.53
C SER A 49 -14.26 7.40 12.75
N GLY A 50 -13.46 7.10 11.73
CA GLY A 50 -12.02 7.21 11.82
C GLY A 50 -11.34 7.04 10.49
N THR A 51 -10.01 6.98 10.54
CA THR A 51 -9.14 6.80 9.38
C THR A 51 -8.16 5.67 9.61
N LEU A 52 -7.80 4.97 8.54
CA LEU A 52 -6.72 4.00 8.55
C LEU A 52 -5.83 4.18 7.31
N ASP A 53 -4.56 3.88 7.50
CA ASP A 53 -3.51 4.04 6.49
C ASP A 53 -3.05 2.65 6.04
N LEU A 54 -3.12 2.39 4.73
CA LEU A 54 -2.65 1.16 4.11
C LEU A 54 -1.61 1.47 3.03
N PRO A 55 -0.70 0.53 2.73
CA PRO A 55 0.07 0.58 1.50
C PRO A 55 -0.84 0.71 0.27
N ASN A 56 -0.47 1.57 -0.68
CA ASN A 56 -1.18 1.72 -1.94
C ASN A 56 -1.01 0.46 -2.80
N GLY A 57 -2.12 0.01 -3.39
CA GLY A 57 -2.16 -1.14 -4.29
C GLY A 57 -3.29 -2.10 -3.97
N ASN A 58 -3.39 -3.16 -4.78
CA ASN A 58 -4.31 -4.26 -4.53
C ASN A 58 -3.60 -5.36 -3.74
N GLY A 59 -4.30 -5.99 -2.81
CA GLY A 59 -3.76 -7.05 -1.97
C GLY A 59 -4.24 -6.96 -0.54
N THR A 60 -3.69 -7.82 0.31
CA THR A 60 -3.97 -7.83 1.74
C THR A 60 -2.82 -7.18 2.49
N PHE A 61 -3.14 -6.17 3.29
CA PHE A 61 -2.16 -5.38 4.03
C PHE A 61 -2.58 -5.21 5.49
N ALA A 62 -1.59 -4.98 6.34
CA ALA A 62 -1.80 -4.50 7.70
C ALA A 62 -1.85 -2.97 7.69
N ALA A 63 -2.80 -2.39 8.42
CA ALA A 63 -2.85 -0.95 8.64
C ALA A 63 -1.62 -0.49 9.41
N THR A 64 -0.95 0.56 8.92
CA THR A 64 0.22 1.17 9.57
C THR A 64 -0.17 2.27 10.55
N SER A 65 -1.38 2.81 10.42
CA SER A 65 -1.97 3.79 11.31
C SER A 65 -3.48 3.59 11.31
N LEU A 66 -4.11 3.72 12.48
CA LEU A 66 -5.54 3.62 12.66
C LEU A 66 -5.96 4.59 13.75
N LYS A 67 -6.86 5.51 13.42
CA LYS A 67 -7.30 6.59 14.30
C LYS A 67 -8.81 6.63 14.36
N ILE A 68 -9.35 6.72 15.57
CA ILE A 68 -10.76 7.02 15.79
C ILE A 68 -10.88 8.54 15.89
N ASN A 69 -11.54 9.15 14.92
CA ASN A 69 -11.66 10.60 14.82
C ASN A 69 -12.89 11.11 15.56
N SER A 70 -13.97 10.32 15.56
CA SER A 70 -15.21 10.63 16.26
C SER A 70 -15.80 9.37 16.88
N ALA A 71 -16.33 9.51 18.10
CA ALA A 71 -17.10 8.49 18.79
C ALA A 71 -18.10 9.17 19.74
N PRO A 72 -19.17 8.47 20.18
CA PRO A 72 -20.14 9.06 21.11
C PRO A 72 -19.49 9.52 22.42
N ALA A 73 -19.81 10.75 22.86
CA ALA A 73 -19.22 11.35 24.06
C ALA A 73 -19.49 10.54 25.34
N ALA A 74 -20.57 9.75 25.37
CA ALA A 74 -20.88 8.83 26.46
C ALA A 74 -19.79 7.76 26.68
N LEU A 75 -18.92 7.52 25.70
CA LEU A 75 -17.78 6.62 25.85
C LEU A 75 -16.59 7.27 26.59
N GLY A 76 -16.59 8.58 26.82
CA GLY A 76 -15.53 9.26 27.57
C GLY A 76 -14.15 9.28 26.89
N TYR A 77 -14.04 8.88 25.62
CA TYR A 77 -12.80 8.97 24.86
C TYR A 77 -12.42 10.42 24.57
N THR A 78 -11.16 10.78 24.82
CA THR A 78 -10.58 12.02 24.26
C THR A 78 -10.19 11.75 22.82
N GLN A 79 -10.80 12.46 21.87
CA GLN A 79 -10.63 12.24 20.44
C GLN A 79 -9.67 13.28 19.82
N PRO A 80 -8.89 12.92 18.79
CA PRO A 80 -8.81 11.60 18.16
C PRO A 80 -8.02 10.58 19.00
N VAL A 81 -8.39 9.31 18.91
CA VAL A 81 -7.69 8.19 19.57
C VAL A 81 -6.81 7.47 18.55
N ASP A 82 -5.50 7.39 18.82
CA ASP A 82 -4.60 6.48 18.10
C ASP A 82 -4.80 5.06 18.62
N VAL A 83 -5.30 4.17 17.76
CA VAL A 83 -5.68 2.82 18.16
C VAL A 83 -4.48 1.97 18.53
N PHE A 84 -3.35 2.10 17.84
CA PHE A 84 -2.16 1.29 18.16
C PHE A 84 -1.50 1.70 19.47
N SER A 85 -1.67 2.97 19.87
CA SER A 85 -1.18 3.46 21.17
C SER A 85 -2.15 3.12 22.30
N TYR A 86 -3.46 3.28 22.08
CA TYR A 86 -4.47 3.08 23.12
C TYR A 86 -4.81 1.60 23.36
N PHE A 87 -4.80 0.79 22.30
CA PHE A 87 -5.06 -0.65 22.32
C PHE A 87 -3.79 -1.41 21.90
N PRO A 88 -2.77 -1.50 22.77
CA PRO A 88 -1.46 -2.05 22.42
C PRO A 88 -1.47 -3.52 22.02
N ASN A 89 -2.50 -4.29 22.38
CA ASN A 89 -2.57 -5.71 22.10
C ASN A 89 -3.44 -5.96 20.86
N VAL A 90 -2.78 -6.14 19.71
CA VAL A 90 -3.41 -6.35 18.40
C VAL A 90 -3.51 -7.84 18.09
N PHE A 91 -4.73 -8.37 17.99
CA PHE A 91 -4.99 -9.76 17.65
C PHE A 91 -5.02 -10.00 16.15
N ASN A 92 -5.56 -9.04 15.40
CA ASN A 92 -5.66 -9.11 13.96
C ASN A 92 -5.55 -7.70 13.35
N ASN A 93 -4.89 -7.62 12.20
CA ASN A 93 -4.72 -6.39 11.43
C ASN A 93 -4.57 -6.78 9.95
N SER A 94 -5.69 -6.99 9.29
CA SER A 94 -5.73 -7.46 7.90
C SER A 94 -6.84 -6.78 7.12
N PHE A 95 -6.47 -6.06 6.07
CA PHE A 95 -7.37 -5.36 5.18
C PHE A 95 -7.04 -5.73 3.73
N THR A 96 -8.03 -6.19 2.98
CA THR A 96 -7.89 -6.54 1.57
C THR A 96 -8.43 -5.40 0.72
N VAL A 97 -7.57 -4.84 -0.12
CA VAL A 97 -7.87 -3.76 -1.06
C VAL A 97 -7.95 -4.33 -2.47
N SER A 98 -9.00 -3.95 -3.20
CA SER A 98 -9.16 -4.24 -4.63
C SER A 98 -9.79 -3.05 -5.32
N SER A 99 -9.17 -2.58 -6.41
CA SER A 99 -9.66 -1.44 -7.20
C SER A 99 -9.86 -0.17 -6.37
N GLY A 100 -8.98 0.06 -5.39
CA GLY A 100 -9.00 1.25 -4.54
C GLY A 100 -10.06 1.23 -3.44
N THR A 101 -10.76 0.12 -3.21
CA THR A 101 -11.72 -0.05 -2.10
C THR A 101 -11.34 -1.23 -1.22
N ILE A 102 -11.73 -1.18 0.06
CA ILE A 102 -11.56 -2.31 0.98
C ILE A 102 -12.71 -3.29 0.72
N THR A 103 -12.37 -4.51 0.30
CA THR A 103 -13.34 -5.58 0.01
C THR A 103 -13.48 -6.60 1.14
N ALA A 104 -12.46 -6.69 2.00
CA ALA A 104 -12.51 -7.46 3.24
C ALA A 104 -11.68 -6.75 4.31
N SER A 105 -12.11 -6.84 5.55
CA SER A 105 -11.37 -6.32 6.70
C SER A 105 -11.49 -7.27 7.88
N SER A 106 -10.47 -7.33 8.71
CA SER A 106 -10.50 -7.99 10.00
C SER A 106 -9.46 -7.34 10.89
N PHE A 107 -9.93 -6.60 11.89
CA PHE A 107 -9.10 -5.93 12.86
C PHE A 107 -9.67 -6.14 14.25
N ALA A 108 -8.80 -6.44 15.21
CA ALA A 108 -9.16 -6.43 16.62
C ALA A 108 -7.94 -6.07 17.48
N ALA A 109 -8.15 -5.17 18.43
CA ALA A 109 -7.18 -4.82 19.44
C ALA A 109 -7.86 -4.53 20.78
N ASP A 110 -7.13 -4.73 21.87
CA ASP A 110 -7.55 -4.36 23.22
C ASP A 110 -6.41 -3.72 24.03
N ASN A 111 -6.73 -3.30 25.25
CA ASN A 111 -5.75 -2.70 26.17
C ASN A 111 -4.89 -3.70 26.96
N GLY A 112 -4.86 -4.97 26.54
CA GLY A 112 -4.10 -6.03 27.19
C GLY A 112 -4.65 -6.47 28.56
N GLN A 113 -5.82 -5.98 28.95
CA GLN A 113 -6.47 -6.43 30.17
C GLN A 113 -7.10 -7.81 29.96
N PRO A 114 -7.18 -8.65 31.01
CA PRO A 114 -7.97 -9.87 30.96
C PRO A 114 -9.40 -9.54 30.55
N TYR A 115 -10.03 -10.41 29.76
CA TYR A 115 -11.40 -10.23 29.29
C TYR A 115 -12.32 -9.84 30.46
N ASN A 116 -12.33 -10.61 31.55
CA ASN A 116 -13.11 -10.40 32.78
C ASN A 116 -12.70 -9.17 33.64
N SER A 117 -11.77 -8.33 33.18
CA SER A 117 -11.33 -7.15 33.91
C SER A 117 -12.37 -6.03 33.85
N PRO A 118 -12.61 -5.32 34.97
CA PRO A 118 -13.34 -4.06 34.96
C PRO A 118 -12.55 -2.93 34.29
N ASN A 119 -11.46 -3.19 33.58
CA ASN A 119 -10.80 -2.20 32.77
C ASN A 119 -10.64 -2.66 31.32
N PHE A 120 -11.28 -3.76 30.92
CA PHE A 120 -11.19 -4.26 29.55
C PHE A 120 -11.83 -3.27 28.58
N VAL A 121 -11.05 -2.80 27.61
CA VAL A 121 -11.56 -1.97 26.51
C VAL A 121 -11.02 -2.52 25.20
N GLY A 122 -11.86 -2.48 24.17
CA GLY A 122 -11.54 -3.09 22.89
C GLY A 122 -12.06 -2.28 21.72
N PHE A 123 -11.41 -2.49 20.58
CA PHE A 123 -11.79 -1.95 19.30
C PHE A 123 -11.67 -3.04 18.24
N ALA A 124 -12.72 -3.23 17.43
CA ALA A 124 -12.72 -4.20 16.35
C ALA A 124 -13.43 -3.67 15.12
N LEU A 125 -12.94 -4.07 13.95
CA LEU A 125 -13.58 -3.84 12.64
C LEU A 125 -13.71 -5.20 11.94
N ASN A 126 -14.95 -5.67 11.78
CA ASN A 126 -15.29 -6.93 11.11
C ASN A 126 -14.42 -8.14 11.55
N TYR A 127 -14.21 -8.31 12.86
CA TYR A 127 -13.30 -9.35 13.36
C TYR A 127 -13.92 -10.75 13.27
N VAL A 128 -14.99 -10.99 14.04
CA VAL A 128 -15.76 -12.23 14.03
C VAL A 128 -17.24 -11.86 14.02
N PRO A 129 -17.86 -11.65 12.84
CA PRO A 129 -19.28 -11.33 12.73
C PRO A 129 -20.15 -12.39 13.44
N GLY A 130 -21.14 -11.92 14.21
CA GLY A 130 -21.99 -12.74 15.08
C GLY A 130 -21.45 -12.96 16.49
N ILE A 131 -20.20 -12.58 16.79
CA ILE A 131 -19.64 -12.58 18.15
C ILE A 131 -19.11 -11.19 18.51
N PHE A 132 -18.05 -10.75 17.84
CA PHE A 132 -17.41 -9.46 18.09
C PHE A 132 -17.74 -8.42 17.01
N GLY A 133 -17.96 -8.84 15.76
CA GLY A 133 -18.32 -7.96 14.65
C GLY A 133 -17.42 -6.72 14.56
N THR A 134 -18.06 -5.56 14.67
CA THR A 134 -17.43 -4.24 14.76
C THR A 134 -17.84 -3.59 16.08
N LEU A 135 -16.88 -3.05 16.84
CA LEU A 135 -17.15 -2.47 18.15
C LEU A 135 -16.13 -1.40 18.56
N LEU A 136 -16.58 -0.50 19.42
CA LEU A 136 -15.73 0.34 20.28
C LEU A 136 -16.33 0.33 21.69
N SER A 137 -15.60 -0.22 22.65
CA SER A 137 -16.03 -0.33 24.05
C SER A 137 -15.15 0.52 24.97
N ASN A 138 -15.75 1.13 25.99
CA ASN A 138 -15.06 1.85 27.07
C ASN A 138 -15.35 1.27 28.46
N ASN A 139 -15.98 0.09 28.56
CA ASN A 139 -16.65 -0.32 29.80
C ASN A 139 -15.84 -1.32 30.64
N PRO A 140 -15.77 -1.14 31.98
CA PRO A 140 -15.49 -2.20 32.93
C PRO A 140 -16.32 -3.48 32.71
N GLY A 141 -15.64 -4.58 32.39
CA GLY A 141 -16.22 -5.91 32.46
C GLY A 141 -16.87 -6.32 31.15
N VAL A 142 -16.47 -7.49 30.69
CA VAL A 142 -17.05 -8.20 29.57
C VAL A 142 -18.56 -8.10 29.55
N THR A 143 -19.07 -7.37 28.57
CA THR A 143 -20.10 -7.95 27.71
C THR A 143 -19.82 -7.51 26.29
N ALA A 144 -20.15 -8.37 25.33
CA ALA A 144 -20.38 -8.00 23.93
C ALA A 144 -21.62 -7.09 23.79
N THR A 145 -21.82 -6.17 24.75
CA THR A 145 -22.88 -5.17 24.86
C THR A 145 -22.32 -3.95 25.61
N SER A 146 -21.07 -3.59 25.38
CA SER A 146 -20.43 -2.44 25.99
C SER A 146 -19.98 -1.45 24.91
N GLY A 147 -20.47 -0.21 25.00
CA GLY A 147 -20.17 0.84 24.03
C GLY A 147 -20.99 0.80 22.74
N VAL A 148 -20.35 1.16 21.62
CA VAL A 148 -20.94 1.16 20.27
C VAL A 148 -20.63 -0.18 19.63
N GLN A 149 -21.64 -0.86 19.11
CA GLN A 149 -21.45 -2.18 18.54
C GLN A 149 -22.36 -2.43 17.35
N ASP A 150 -21.76 -3.06 16.34
CA ASP A 150 -22.40 -3.69 15.21
C ASP A 150 -21.95 -5.15 15.10
N MET A 151 -22.70 -6.05 15.73
CA MET A 151 -22.33 -7.46 15.94
C MET A 151 -22.15 -8.21 14.62
N PHE A 152 -22.88 -7.82 13.57
CA PHE A 152 -22.82 -8.45 12.25
C PHE A 152 -22.04 -7.60 11.23
N SER A 153 -21.50 -6.45 11.64
CA SER A 153 -20.76 -5.52 10.77
C SER A 153 -21.57 -5.08 9.54
N THR A 154 -22.87 -4.90 9.70
CA THR A 154 -23.80 -4.54 8.60
C THR A 154 -23.77 -3.05 8.26
N THR A 155 -23.31 -2.21 9.18
CA THR A 155 -23.19 -0.75 9.05
C THR A 155 -21.75 -0.30 8.81
N LEU A 156 -20.78 -1.19 8.98
CA LEU A 156 -19.38 -0.89 8.73
C LEU A 156 -19.16 -0.55 7.25
N THR A 157 -18.65 0.64 7.01
CA THR A 157 -18.33 1.14 5.68
C THR A 157 -16.91 1.65 5.62
N TYR A 158 -16.31 1.55 4.43
CA TYR A 158 -15.01 2.13 4.11
C TYR A 158 -15.15 3.03 2.89
N SER A 159 -14.50 4.19 2.93
CA SER A 159 -14.39 5.08 1.76
C SER A 159 -12.97 5.62 1.63
N PRO A 160 -12.45 5.80 0.40
CA PRO A 160 -11.18 6.49 0.23
C PRO A 160 -11.29 7.93 0.76
N ALA A 161 -10.34 8.36 1.61
CA ALA A 161 -10.35 9.72 2.16
C ALA A 161 -10.04 10.78 1.09
N THR A 162 -9.24 10.40 0.10
CA THR A 162 -9.02 11.10 -1.16
C THR A 162 -8.67 10.06 -2.23
N PRO A 163 -9.01 10.27 -3.52
CA PRO A 163 -8.49 9.41 -4.58
C PRO A 163 -6.97 9.63 -4.66
N VAL A 164 -6.20 8.72 -4.08
CA VAL A 164 -4.78 8.61 -4.41
C VAL A 164 -4.75 8.06 -5.84
N PRO A 165 -3.99 8.66 -6.77
CA PRO A 165 -3.76 8.04 -8.06
C PRO A 165 -3.28 6.61 -7.82
N PHE A 166 -4.02 5.63 -8.33
CA PHE A 166 -3.54 4.27 -8.36
C PHE A 166 -2.17 4.32 -9.07
N ASP A 167 -1.14 3.82 -8.42
CA ASP A 167 0.12 3.61 -9.11
C ASP A 167 -0.12 2.33 -9.94
N THR A 168 -0.74 2.47 -11.11
CA THR A 168 -0.59 1.46 -12.17
C THR A 168 0.90 1.46 -12.44
N THR A 169 1.64 0.57 -11.80
CA THR A 169 3.08 0.40 -11.99
C THR A 169 3.48 0.73 -13.43
N PRO A 170 4.12 1.88 -13.70
CA PRO A 170 4.66 2.16 -15.03
C PRO A 170 6.03 1.49 -15.19
N GLY A 171 6.24 0.32 -14.58
CA GLY A 171 7.40 -0.53 -14.88
C GLY A 171 7.38 -1.05 -16.33
N ALA A 172 6.28 -0.86 -17.06
CA ALA A 172 6.17 -1.21 -18.47
C ALA A 172 5.61 -0.08 -19.37
N MET A 173 5.38 1.13 -18.86
CA MET A 173 4.81 2.24 -19.66
C MET A 173 5.76 3.44 -19.76
N LEU A 174 7.04 3.21 -20.08
CA LEU A 174 7.95 4.31 -20.39
C LEU A 174 9.10 3.91 -21.31
N LEU A 175 8.82 3.20 -22.40
CA LEU A 175 9.80 3.05 -23.50
C LEU A 175 9.21 3.12 -24.92
N THR A 176 7.91 3.34 -25.13
CA THR A 176 7.37 3.32 -26.51
C THR A 176 7.55 4.63 -27.27
N ILE A 177 7.58 5.79 -26.60
CA ILE A 177 7.68 7.09 -27.28
C ILE A 177 9.11 7.45 -27.73
N PRO A 178 10.18 7.30 -26.92
CA PRO A 178 11.53 7.63 -27.39
C PRO A 178 12.05 6.63 -28.44
N VAL A 179 11.62 5.36 -28.37
CA VAL A 179 11.99 4.33 -29.36
C VAL A 179 11.29 4.57 -30.70
N LEU A 180 10.02 4.99 -30.70
CA LEU A 180 9.31 5.28 -31.96
C LEU A 180 9.87 6.54 -32.66
N ALA A 181 10.24 7.58 -31.91
CA ALA A 181 10.91 8.75 -32.46
C ALA A 181 12.32 8.43 -33.01
N LEU A 182 13.07 7.55 -32.34
CA LEU A 182 14.37 7.08 -32.79
C LEU A 182 14.24 6.22 -34.07
N MET A 183 13.26 5.32 -34.13
CA MET A 183 12.96 4.51 -35.33
C MET A 183 12.49 5.37 -36.50
N TYR A 184 11.68 6.40 -36.27
CA TYR A 184 11.22 7.31 -37.32
C TYR A 184 12.39 8.13 -37.91
N ARG A 185 13.31 8.61 -37.06
CA ARG A 185 14.54 9.29 -37.50
C ARG A 185 15.51 8.36 -38.25
N TRP A 186 15.63 7.11 -37.83
CA TRP A 186 16.48 6.12 -38.50
C TRP A 186 15.93 5.72 -39.88
N LYS A 187 14.60 5.58 -40.00
CA LYS A 187 13.92 5.30 -41.28
C LYS A 187 14.08 6.47 -42.28
N GLN A 188 13.94 7.72 -41.83
CA GLN A 188 14.16 8.89 -42.71
C GLN A 188 15.62 9.04 -43.18
N SER A 189 16.60 8.66 -42.36
CA SER A 189 18.03 8.71 -42.75
C SER A 189 18.34 7.75 -43.90
N ARG A 190 17.79 6.53 -43.89
CA ARG A 190 17.99 5.55 -44.97
C ARG A 190 17.36 5.97 -46.29
N SER A 191 16.20 6.60 -46.27
CA SER A 191 15.54 7.11 -47.49
C SER A 191 16.33 8.23 -48.18
N ARG A 192 17.11 9.02 -47.44
CA ARG A 192 17.96 10.08 -48.01
C ARG A 192 19.25 9.56 -48.66
N ILE A 193 19.74 8.39 -48.24
CA ILE A 193 20.94 7.77 -48.82
C ILE A 193 20.61 7.08 -50.15
N ALA A 194 19.42 6.47 -50.27
CA ALA A 194 18.97 5.84 -51.52
C ALA A 194 18.78 6.84 -52.68
N LEU A 195 18.38 8.08 -52.38
CA LEU A 195 18.14 9.11 -53.39
C LEU A 195 19.41 9.77 -53.97
N ARG A 196 20.59 9.55 -53.38
CA ARG A 196 21.86 10.11 -53.89
C ARG A 196 22.65 9.16 -54.79
N THR A 197 22.13 7.97 -55.10
CA THR A 197 22.88 6.95 -55.85
C THR A 197 22.34 6.71 -57.28
N THR A 198 21.38 7.51 -57.76
CA THR A 198 20.81 7.37 -59.12
C THR A 198 21.11 8.52 -60.08
N GLU A 199 21.99 9.47 -59.73
CA GLU A 199 22.54 10.40 -60.74
C GLU A 199 23.79 9.78 -61.38
N LYS A 200 23.55 8.93 -62.37
CA LYS A 200 24.57 8.61 -63.38
C LYS A 200 24.54 9.76 -64.41
N PRO A 201 25.61 10.56 -64.58
CA PRO A 201 25.60 11.59 -65.60
C PRO A 201 25.61 10.91 -66.99
N ALA A 202 24.67 11.32 -67.84
CA ALA A 202 24.70 10.97 -69.25
C ALA A 202 25.92 11.65 -69.88
N VAL A 203 26.88 10.84 -70.33
CA VAL A 203 28.01 11.30 -71.15
C VAL A 203 27.47 11.56 -72.55
N THR A 204 27.45 12.82 -72.96
CA THR A 204 27.23 13.24 -74.34
C THR A 204 28.48 12.87 -75.14
N VAL A 205 28.32 12.04 -76.16
CA VAL A 205 29.36 11.82 -77.18
C VAL A 205 28.99 12.68 -78.39
N SER A 206 29.97 13.47 -78.81
CA SER A 206 30.01 14.43 -79.91
C SER A 206 29.56 13.89 -81.26
#